data_AF-A0A0J6K800-F1
#
_entry.id   AF-A0A0J6K800-F1
#
_cell.length_a   1.000
_cell.length_b   1.000
_cell.length_c   1.000
_cell.angle_alpha   90.00
_cell.angle_beta   90.00
_cell.angle_gamma   90.00
#
_symmetry.space_group_name_H-M   'P 1'
#
loop_
_entity.id
_entity.type
_entity.pdbx_description
1 polymer ?
#
loop_
_entity_poly.entity_id
_entity_poly.type
_entity_poly.pdbx_seq_one_letter_code
_entity_poly.pdbx_strand_id
1 'polypeptide(L)'
;MTEKAKISFYKIKECGFYRRGESTPAFGSIDALLSDLQRWSSNKNLVQTKVFEPRDGQDIHPAYLLDIKNSGDSWVVTTWNQTPANEAGVASIKGESNVGSAEVVINEIDPGSIPGFATYFWFLPRQNIFASVRFQHLWTGQKSLQNYFDSFLGSFSRYVVFDNTSSGADVEVIGYRDDENDPPMNLFPRFKTALEQKPGRKDYIRQRAQRIRKVIRKSVLRLQRTPDFALWQTFLHKMHISPPSTRNENVKVQYEVATTVQVSDVDAIIAEWEEHHEREWDDYGFEFKGEANKTYWLSHSLARGEFDLDVVRDHPEVVNSESLLSALHAKREHILSILR
;
A
#
# COMPACT_ATOMS: atom_id res chain seq x y z
N MET A 1 -0.51 -1.50 25.93
CA MET A 1 -1.27 -0.23 25.96
C MET A 1 -2.35 -0.30 24.90
N THR A 2 -3.52 0.29 25.12
CA THR A 2 -4.57 0.33 24.10
C THR A 2 -4.33 1.53 23.18
N GLU A 3 -4.12 1.29 21.90
CA GLU A 3 -3.93 2.32 20.88
C GLU A 3 -4.97 2.20 19.78
N LYS A 4 -5.43 3.33 19.25
CA LYS A 4 -6.34 3.35 18.12
C LYS A 4 -5.57 3.09 16.83
N ALA A 5 -5.94 2.04 16.11
CA ALA A 5 -5.38 1.66 14.83
C ALA A 5 -6.40 1.81 13.69
N LYS A 6 -5.95 2.35 12.56
CA LYS A 6 -6.72 2.45 11.33
C LYS A 6 -6.37 1.31 10.40
N ILE A 7 -7.34 0.46 10.12
CA ILE A 7 -7.17 -0.76 9.32
C ILE A 7 -7.86 -0.56 7.97
N SER A 8 -7.15 -0.83 6.87
CA SER A 8 -7.68 -0.75 5.49
C SER A 8 -7.37 -2.04 4.77
N PHE A 9 -8.37 -2.69 4.19
CA PHE A 9 -8.25 -3.98 3.52
C PHE A 9 -7.96 -3.84 2.03
N TYR A 10 -7.23 -4.82 1.52
CA TYR A 10 -6.84 -4.96 0.12
C TYR A 10 -7.03 -6.41 -0.31
N LYS A 11 -7.51 -6.60 -1.53
CA LYS A 11 -7.52 -7.88 -2.21
C LYS A 11 -6.22 -8.11 -2.93
N ILE A 12 -5.68 -9.31 -2.81
CA ILE A 12 -4.55 -9.77 -3.59
C ILE A 12 -5.12 -10.29 -4.92
N LYS A 13 -4.76 -9.63 -6.02
CA LYS A 13 -5.25 -9.96 -7.37
C LYS A 13 -4.33 -10.94 -8.07
N GLU A 14 -3.03 -10.74 -7.92
CA GLU A 14 -1.98 -11.60 -8.48
C GLU A 14 -0.90 -11.77 -7.40
N CYS A 15 -0.45 -13.01 -7.15
CA CYS A 15 0.74 -13.30 -6.35
C CYS A 15 1.40 -14.60 -6.85
N GLY A 16 2.53 -14.52 -7.55
CA GLY A 16 3.24 -15.68 -8.07
C GLY A 16 3.95 -15.42 -9.40
N PHE A 17 4.20 -16.48 -10.16
CA PHE A 17 4.95 -16.46 -11.43
C PHE A 17 4.03 -16.82 -12.58
N TYR A 18 3.94 -15.94 -13.58
CA TYR A 18 2.93 -16.03 -14.62
C TYR A 18 3.56 -16.18 -16.00
N ARG A 19 2.90 -16.90 -16.91
CA ARG A 19 3.23 -16.81 -18.33
C ARG A 19 2.74 -15.48 -18.90
N ARG A 20 3.31 -15.09 -20.03
CA ARG A 20 2.92 -13.87 -20.73
C ARG A 20 1.42 -13.92 -21.07
N GLY A 21 0.67 -12.94 -20.57
CA GLY A 21 -0.76 -12.79 -20.87
C GLY A 21 -1.70 -13.66 -20.04
N GLU A 22 -1.19 -14.54 -19.17
CA GLU A 22 -2.02 -15.36 -18.29
C GLU A 22 -2.37 -14.61 -17.00
N SER A 23 -3.57 -14.89 -16.45
CA SER A 23 -4.05 -14.35 -15.16
C SER A 23 -3.95 -15.35 -14.01
N THR A 24 -3.64 -16.61 -14.31
CA THR A 24 -3.38 -17.67 -13.32
C THR A 24 -1.88 -17.91 -13.23
N PRO A 25 -1.30 -17.99 -12.02
CA PRO A 25 0.13 -18.27 -11.89
C PRO A 25 0.43 -19.70 -12.33
N ALA A 26 1.58 -19.90 -12.97
CA ALA A 26 2.14 -21.22 -13.19
C ALA A 26 2.48 -21.89 -11.85
N PHE A 27 3.05 -21.12 -10.91
CA PHE A 27 3.28 -21.50 -9.52
C PHE A 27 3.47 -20.27 -8.63
N GLY A 28 3.57 -20.51 -7.32
CA GLY A 28 3.64 -19.47 -6.30
C GLY A 28 2.26 -19.09 -5.76
N SER A 29 2.27 -18.61 -4.51
CA SER A 29 1.09 -18.16 -3.78
C SER A 29 1.51 -17.15 -2.73
N ILE A 30 0.55 -16.46 -2.10
CA ILE A 30 0.86 -15.56 -0.99
C ILE A 30 1.41 -16.32 0.23
N ASP A 31 0.91 -17.52 0.54
CA ASP A 31 1.47 -18.37 1.60
C ASP A 31 2.93 -18.74 1.31
N ALA A 32 3.22 -19.10 0.06
CA ALA A 32 4.58 -19.45 -0.35
C ALA A 32 5.51 -18.22 -0.27
N LEU A 33 5.05 -17.05 -0.75
CA LEU A 33 5.80 -15.79 -0.66
C LEU A 33 6.15 -15.46 0.79
N LEU A 34 5.18 -15.46 1.70
CA LEU A 34 5.39 -15.07 3.10
C LEU A 34 6.30 -16.06 3.84
N SER A 35 6.12 -17.36 3.59
CA SER A 35 6.97 -18.41 4.17
C SER A 35 8.41 -18.31 3.68
N ASP A 36 8.58 -18.03 2.40
CA ASP A 36 9.90 -17.87 1.78
C ASP A 36 10.59 -16.60 2.25
N LEU A 37 9.84 -15.49 2.35
CA LEU A 37 10.32 -14.23 2.89
C LEU A 37 10.83 -14.37 4.33
N GLN A 38 10.06 -15.03 5.21
CA GLN A 38 10.46 -15.29 6.59
C GLN A 38 11.73 -16.13 6.67
N ARG A 39 11.83 -17.19 5.85
CA ARG A 39 13.02 -18.04 5.81
C ARG A 39 14.24 -17.28 5.31
N TRP A 40 14.09 -16.55 4.21
CA TRP A 40 15.16 -15.76 3.59
C TRP A 40 15.71 -14.68 4.54
N SER A 41 14.84 -14.08 5.35
CA SER A 41 15.22 -12.99 6.26
C SER A 41 15.78 -13.42 7.62
N SER A 42 15.67 -14.69 7.99
CA SER A 42 15.90 -15.17 9.37
C SER A 42 17.30 -14.86 9.93
N ASN A 43 18.32 -14.71 9.08
CA ASN A 43 19.71 -14.43 9.47
C ASN A 43 20.26 -13.19 8.75
N LYS A 44 19.38 -12.22 8.44
CA LYS A 44 19.76 -11.01 7.71
C LYS A 44 19.69 -9.77 8.59
N ASN A 45 20.55 -8.82 8.26
CA ASN A 45 20.53 -7.46 8.78
C ASN A 45 19.58 -6.63 7.91
N LEU A 46 19.04 -5.53 8.42
CA LEU A 46 18.04 -4.72 7.71
C LEU A 46 18.55 -4.27 6.34
N VAL A 47 19.78 -3.78 6.22
CA VAL A 47 20.38 -3.36 4.93
C VAL A 47 20.40 -4.48 3.88
N GLN A 48 20.56 -5.73 4.30
CA GLN A 48 20.57 -6.90 3.42
C GLN A 48 19.17 -7.29 2.94
N THR A 49 18.13 -6.66 3.49
CA THR A 49 16.73 -6.87 3.09
C THR A 49 16.25 -5.87 2.03
N LYS A 50 17.11 -4.96 1.55
CA LYS A 50 16.77 -4.09 0.43
C LYS A 50 16.73 -4.91 -0.85
N VAL A 51 15.54 -5.01 -1.44
CA VAL A 51 15.30 -5.85 -2.63
C VAL A 51 15.15 -5.05 -3.93
N PHE A 52 15.11 -3.72 -3.86
CA PHE A 52 15.05 -2.84 -5.03
C PHE A 52 15.76 -1.52 -4.79
N GLU A 53 16.24 -0.93 -5.88
CA GLU A 53 16.66 0.47 -5.92
C GLU A 53 15.62 1.27 -6.70
N PRO A 54 15.16 2.41 -6.19
CA PRO A 54 14.34 3.34 -6.96
C PRO A 54 15.10 3.77 -8.22
N ARG A 55 14.41 3.79 -9.37
CA ARG A 55 14.99 4.38 -10.57
C ARG A 55 15.07 5.90 -10.44
N ASP A 56 16.08 6.52 -11.05
CA ASP A 56 16.21 7.98 -11.09
C ASP A 56 14.90 8.64 -11.54
N GLY A 57 14.44 9.62 -10.76
CA GLY A 57 13.19 10.36 -11.01
C GLY A 57 11.91 9.69 -10.50
N GLN A 58 11.97 8.51 -9.88
CA GLN A 58 10.81 7.94 -9.18
C GLN A 58 10.69 8.49 -7.75
N ASP A 59 9.49 8.92 -7.38
CA ASP A 59 9.17 9.36 -6.02
C ASP A 59 8.74 8.16 -5.14
N ILE A 60 9.62 7.16 -5.07
CA ILE A 60 9.46 5.97 -4.23
C ILE A 60 10.81 5.71 -3.57
N HIS A 61 10.82 5.55 -2.25
CA HIS A 61 12.02 5.20 -1.52
C HIS A 61 12.09 3.70 -1.24
N PRO A 62 13.29 3.14 -0.98
CA PRO A 62 13.43 1.75 -0.59
C PRO A 62 12.63 1.43 0.67
N ALA A 63 12.21 0.18 0.79
CA ALA A 63 11.76 -0.39 2.04
C ALA A 63 12.63 -1.57 2.45
N TYR A 64 12.68 -1.79 3.76
CA TYR A 64 13.44 -2.84 4.40
C TYR A 64 12.47 -3.69 5.22
N LEU A 65 12.70 -5.00 5.26
CA LEU A 65 11.87 -5.90 6.06
C LEU A 65 12.30 -5.76 7.53
N LEU A 66 11.45 -5.14 8.34
CA LEU A 66 11.74 -4.92 9.75
C LEU A 66 11.49 -6.20 10.56
N ASP A 67 10.39 -6.89 10.29
CA ASP A 67 10.02 -8.14 10.97
C ASP A 67 8.93 -8.89 10.19
N ILE A 68 8.81 -10.18 10.45
CA ILE A 68 7.75 -11.04 9.91
C ILE A 68 7.39 -12.13 10.91
N LYS A 69 6.12 -12.12 11.35
CA LYS A 69 5.57 -13.08 12.32
C LYS A 69 4.36 -13.78 11.74
N ASN A 70 4.17 -15.04 12.13
CA ASN A 70 3.03 -15.83 11.74
C ASN A 70 2.38 -16.48 12.97
N SER A 71 1.06 -16.60 12.94
CA SER A 71 0.29 -17.32 13.96
C SER A 71 -0.94 -17.91 13.30
N GLY A 72 -1.04 -19.24 13.36
CA GLY A 72 -2.08 -20.00 12.67
C GLY A 72 -2.07 -19.77 11.16
N ASP A 73 -3.14 -19.18 10.64
CA ASP A 73 -3.37 -18.90 9.22
C ASP A 73 -3.19 -17.42 8.86
N SER A 74 -2.53 -16.63 9.71
CA SER A 74 -2.33 -15.20 9.47
C SER A 74 -0.90 -14.75 9.76
N TRP A 75 -0.50 -13.67 9.10
CA TRP A 75 0.86 -13.14 9.18
C TRP A 75 0.83 -11.64 9.45
N VAL A 76 1.82 -11.15 10.20
CA VAL A 76 2.15 -9.73 10.27
C VAL A 76 3.51 -9.53 9.61
N VAL A 77 3.54 -8.64 8.61
CA VAL A 77 4.76 -8.18 7.96
C VAL A 77 4.95 -6.72 8.34
N THR A 78 6.11 -6.41 8.89
CA THR A 78 6.48 -5.05 9.26
C THR A 78 7.62 -4.59 8.36
N THR A 79 7.47 -3.42 7.74
CA THR A 79 8.52 -2.84 6.90
C THR A 79 8.93 -1.46 7.40
N TRP A 80 10.20 -1.13 7.23
CA TRP A 80 10.72 0.22 7.42
C TRP A 80 10.80 0.93 6.07
N ASN A 81 10.04 2.00 5.90
CA ASN A 81 10.04 2.78 4.66
C ASN A 81 11.00 3.93 4.81
N GLN A 82 12.02 3.97 3.95
CA GLN A 82 13.02 5.03 4.00
C GLN A 82 12.41 6.36 3.56
N THR A 83 12.87 7.44 4.18
CA THR A 83 12.58 8.81 3.77
C THR A 83 13.88 9.55 3.46
N PRO A 84 13.82 10.73 2.81
CA PRO A 84 15.00 11.55 2.58
C PRO A 84 15.71 11.92 3.90
N ALA A 85 17.04 11.83 3.91
CA ALA A 85 17.88 12.09 5.09
C ALA A 85 17.93 13.57 5.54
N ASN A 86 17.18 14.45 4.90
CA ASN A 86 17.12 15.87 5.25
C ASN A 86 15.84 16.26 6.00
N GLU A 87 14.93 15.32 6.28
CA GLU A 87 13.76 15.57 7.11
C GLU A 87 14.15 15.56 8.60
N ALA A 88 14.38 16.75 9.15
CA ALA A 88 14.71 16.92 10.57
C ALA A 88 13.58 16.37 11.48
N GLY A 89 13.95 15.56 12.47
CA GLY A 89 13.02 14.93 13.42
C GLY A 89 12.44 13.59 12.96
N VAL A 90 12.89 13.03 11.84
CA VAL A 90 12.51 11.68 11.41
C VAL A 90 13.32 10.62 12.16
N ALA A 91 12.64 9.58 12.64
CA ALA A 91 13.27 8.43 13.28
C ALA A 91 14.19 7.68 12.32
N SER A 92 15.19 6.98 12.85
CA SER A 92 16.10 6.16 12.04
C SER A 92 16.31 4.80 12.69
N ILE A 93 16.60 3.79 11.87
CA ILE A 93 17.02 2.46 12.32
C ILE A 93 18.48 2.23 11.98
N LYS A 94 19.22 1.48 12.80
CA LYS A 94 20.56 1.04 12.39
C LYS A 94 20.44 -0.04 11.33
N GLY A 95 21.05 0.19 10.17
CA GLY A 95 21.00 -0.76 9.05
C GLY A 95 21.55 -2.15 9.38
N GLU A 96 22.50 -2.22 10.30
CA GLU A 96 23.14 -3.45 10.77
C GLU A 96 22.35 -4.20 11.84
N SER A 97 21.20 -3.68 12.29
CA SER A 97 20.34 -4.46 13.17
C SER A 97 19.76 -5.68 12.47
N ASN A 98 19.54 -6.75 13.21
CA ASN A 98 18.90 -7.96 12.68
C ASN A 98 17.41 -7.75 12.46
N VAL A 99 16.86 -8.42 11.44
CA VAL A 99 15.42 -8.53 11.22
C VAL A 99 14.75 -9.11 12.47
N GLY A 100 13.68 -8.46 12.94
CA GLY A 100 12.92 -8.84 14.14
C GLY A 100 13.52 -8.36 15.47
N SER A 101 14.68 -7.70 15.47
CA SER A 101 15.28 -7.11 16.67
C SER A 101 16.02 -5.81 16.32
N ALA A 102 15.31 -4.90 15.65
CA ALA A 102 15.87 -3.63 15.17
C ALA A 102 16.12 -2.63 16.30
N GLU A 103 17.27 -1.97 16.29
CA GLU A 103 17.56 -0.84 17.18
C GLU A 103 17.16 0.47 16.50
N VAL A 104 16.25 1.21 17.14
CA VAL A 104 15.74 2.50 16.64
C VAL A 104 16.42 3.63 17.39
N VAL A 105 16.89 4.64 16.66
CA VAL A 105 17.54 5.84 17.19
C VAL A 105 16.74 7.07 16.79
N ILE A 106 16.38 7.89 17.78
CA ILE A 106 15.83 9.23 17.59
C ILE A 106 16.97 10.19 17.93
N ASN A 107 17.29 11.11 17.02
CA ASN A 107 17.83 12.47 17.24
C ASN A 107 19.03 12.86 16.36
N GLU A 108 19.84 11.94 15.83
CA GLU A 108 20.88 12.29 14.84
C GLU A 108 21.01 11.16 13.81
N ILE A 109 21.12 11.50 12.52
CA ILE A 109 21.32 10.52 11.46
C ILE A 109 22.76 10.03 11.56
N ASP A 110 22.95 8.98 12.35
CA ASP A 110 24.25 8.32 12.47
C ASP A 110 24.65 7.69 11.12
N PRO A 111 25.95 7.64 10.79
CA PRO A 111 26.43 6.89 9.63
C PRO A 111 25.93 5.44 9.67
N GLY A 112 25.30 4.99 8.59
CA GLY A 112 24.71 3.64 8.50
C GLY A 112 23.30 3.50 9.10
N SER A 113 22.70 4.59 9.56
CA SER A 113 21.28 4.64 9.91
C SER A 113 20.39 4.85 8.66
N ILE A 114 19.17 4.34 8.70
CA ILE A 114 18.18 4.45 7.64
C ILE A 114 17.03 5.30 8.19
N PRO A 115 16.93 6.59 7.83
CA PRO A 115 15.81 7.44 8.24
C PRO A 115 14.51 6.94 7.60
N GLY A 116 13.42 6.94 8.35
CA GLY A 116 12.15 6.45 7.85
C GLY A 116 11.08 6.23 8.91
N PHE A 117 10.11 5.40 8.57
CA PHE A 117 9.00 5.04 9.45
C PHE A 117 8.53 3.60 9.26
N ALA A 118 7.97 3.03 10.32
CA ALA A 118 7.45 1.67 10.29
C ALA A 118 6.02 1.59 9.71
N THR A 119 5.76 0.57 8.89
CA THR A 119 4.42 0.22 8.40
C THR A 119 4.14 -1.26 8.62
N TYR A 120 2.87 -1.58 8.83
CA TYR A 120 2.43 -2.89 9.31
C TYR A 120 1.34 -3.44 8.40
N PHE A 121 1.48 -4.72 8.04
CA PHE A 121 0.56 -5.41 7.14
C PHE A 121 0.13 -6.73 7.74
N TRP A 122 -1.19 -6.91 7.88
CA TRP A 122 -1.79 -8.15 8.35
C TRP A 122 -2.31 -8.96 7.18
N PHE A 123 -1.64 -10.06 6.85
CA PHE A 123 -2.01 -10.94 5.76
C PHE A 123 -2.90 -12.08 6.24
N LEU A 124 -3.91 -12.37 5.40
CA LEU A 124 -4.88 -13.43 5.59
C LEU A 124 -4.92 -14.28 4.30
N PRO A 125 -3.91 -15.15 4.09
CA PRO A 125 -3.70 -15.87 2.85
C PRO A 125 -4.92 -16.66 2.36
N ARG A 126 -5.64 -17.34 3.27
CA ARG A 126 -6.83 -18.14 2.94
C ARG A 126 -7.97 -17.33 2.31
N GLN A 127 -8.07 -16.05 2.66
CA GLN A 127 -9.05 -15.14 2.11
C GLN A 127 -8.50 -14.34 0.91
N ASN A 128 -7.22 -14.52 0.57
CA ASN A 128 -6.51 -13.79 -0.48
C ASN A 128 -6.61 -12.26 -0.32
N ILE A 129 -6.51 -11.81 0.94
CA ILE A 129 -6.55 -10.40 1.34
C ILE A 129 -5.41 -10.09 2.31
N PHE A 130 -5.13 -8.81 2.47
CA PHE A 130 -4.35 -8.30 3.59
C PHE A 130 -4.91 -6.94 4.03
N ALA A 131 -4.46 -6.45 5.17
CA ALA A 131 -4.80 -5.13 5.65
C ALA A 131 -3.56 -4.33 6.04
N SER A 132 -3.51 -3.05 5.67
CA SER A 132 -2.56 -2.11 6.28
C SER A 132 -3.08 -1.70 7.64
N VAL A 133 -2.23 -1.74 8.67
CA VAL A 133 -2.54 -1.31 10.04
C VAL A 133 -1.72 -0.07 10.37
N ARG A 134 -2.39 1.05 10.68
CA ARG A 134 -1.74 2.33 10.94
C ARG A 134 -2.08 2.85 12.33
N PHE A 135 -1.09 3.42 13.01
CA PHE A 135 -1.24 4.04 14.33
C PHE A 135 -1.09 5.56 14.24
N GLN A 136 0.09 6.03 13.80
CA GLN A 136 0.48 7.44 13.87
C GLN A 136 0.62 8.08 12.49
N HIS A 137 1.18 7.33 11.52
CA HIS A 137 1.48 7.83 10.19
C HIS A 137 0.28 7.84 9.25
N LEU A 138 0.22 8.86 8.40
CA LEU A 138 -0.82 8.98 7.37
C LEU A 138 -0.64 7.96 6.23
N TRP A 139 0.58 7.49 6.00
CA TRP A 139 0.97 6.67 4.86
C TRP A 139 0.76 5.18 5.16
N THR A 140 0.20 4.45 4.19
CA THR A 140 -0.06 3.00 4.33
C THR A 140 1.14 2.14 3.94
N GLY A 141 2.11 2.69 3.19
CA GLY A 141 3.25 1.94 2.65
C GLY A 141 2.87 0.92 1.57
N GLN A 142 1.62 0.87 1.11
CA GLN A 142 1.14 -0.22 0.26
C GLN A 142 1.85 -0.30 -1.11
N LYS A 143 2.17 0.82 -1.74
CA LYS A 143 2.96 0.82 -3.00
C LYS A 143 4.40 0.34 -2.77
N SER A 144 5.00 0.77 -1.68
CA SER A 144 6.34 0.33 -1.26
C SER A 144 6.35 -1.19 -1.02
N LEU A 145 5.35 -1.72 -0.31
CA LEU A 145 5.18 -3.16 -0.11
C LEU A 145 4.97 -3.92 -1.43
N GLN A 146 4.17 -3.39 -2.35
CA GLN A 146 3.98 -4.03 -3.66
C GLN A 146 5.30 -4.14 -4.43
N ASN A 147 6.03 -3.03 -4.54
CA ASN A 147 7.35 -3.02 -5.17
C ASN A 147 8.34 -3.96 -4.47
N TYR A 148 8.31 -3.99 -3.13
CA TYR A 148 9.12 -4.91 -2.34
C TYR A 148 8.81 -6.36 -2.68
N PHE A 149 7.53 -6.75 -2.69
CA PHE A 149 7.11 -8.13 -2.94
C PHE A 149 7.36 -8.54 -4.41
N ASP A 150 7.10 -7.65 -5.38
CA ASP A 150 7.43 -7.85 -6.79
C ASP A 150 8.94 -8.11 -6.98
N SER A 151 9.76 -7.27 -6.37
CA SER A 151 11.23 -7.36 -6.51
C SER A 151 11.79 -8.57 -5.76
N PHE A 152 11.22 -8.90 -4.59
CA PHE A 152 11.55 -10.12 -3.84
C PHE A 152 11.23 -11.37 -4.65
N LEU A 153 10.03 -11.48 -5.23
CA LEU A 153 9.66 -12.60 -6.10
C LEU A 153 10.65 -12.75 -7.27
N GLY A 154 11.01 -11.64 -7.90
CA GLY A 154 11.86 -11.66 -9.08
C GLY A 154 13.34 -11.98 -8.85
N SER A 155 13.85 -11.73 -7.63
CA SER A 155 15.31 -11.74 -7.39
C SER A 155 15.76 -12.52 -6.16
N PHE A 156 14.86 -12.85 -5.23
CA PHE A 156 15.26 -13.42 -3.93
C PHE A 156 14.43 -14.63 -3.48
N SER A 157 13.30 -14.90 -4.14
CA SER A 157 12.49 -16.06 -3.81
C SER A 157 13.19 -17.37 -4.18
N ARG A 158 12.78 -18.47 -3.54
CA ARG A 158 13.24 -19.84 -3.81
C ARG A 158 13.06 -20.29 -5.26
N TYR A 159 12.22 -19.60 -6.03
CA TYR A 159 11.90 -19.94 -7.40
C TYR A 159 12.90 -19.38 -8.41
N VAL A 160 13.76 -18.44 -8.00
CA VAL A 160 14.73 -17.77 -8.86
C VAL A 160 15.88 -18.71 -9.19
N VAL A 161 16.22 -18.79 -10.48
CA VAL A 161 17.39 -19.54 -10.96
C VAL A 161 18.39 -18.56 -11.54
N PHE A 162 19.61 -18.59 -11.01
CA PHE A 162 20.71 -17.77 -11.47
C PHE A 162 21.63 -18.53 -12.43
N ASP A 163 22.28 -17.80 -13.34
CA ASP A 163 23.36 -18.34 -14.14
C ASP A 163 24.61 -18.56 -13.27
N ASN A 164 25.03 -19.81 -13.11
CA ASN A 164 26.24 -20.18 -12.38
C ASN A 164 27.49 -20.26 -13.27
N THR A 165 27.37 -19.96 -14.57
CA THR A 165 28.46 -20.08 -15.55
C THR A 165 29.24 -18.78 -15.77
N SER A 166 28.67 -17.64 -15.38
CA SER A 166 29.29 -16.32 -15.45
C SER A 166 30.45 -16.20 -14.46
N SER A 167 31.68 -16.09 -14.96
CA SER A 167 32.88 -15.88 -14.14
C SER A 167 33.07 -14.42 -13.67
N GLY A 168 32.09 -13.55 -13.94
CA GLY A 168 32.08 -12.14 -13.59
C GLY A 168 31.34 -11.85 -12.28
N ALA A 169 31.35 -10.59 -11.84
CA ALA A 169 30.61 -10.13 -10.66
C ALA A 169 29.09 -10.03 -10.89
N ASP A 170 28.65 -10.09 -12.14
CA ASP A 170 27.24 -9.94 -12.51
C ASP A 170 26.51 -11.28 -12.42
N VAL A 171 25.46 -11.30 -11.60
CA VAL A 171 24.57 -12.45 -11.42
C VAL A 171 23.32 -12.24 -12.27
N GLU A 172 23.08 -13.11 -13.25
CA GLU A 172 21.92 -13.02 -14.15
C GLU A 172 20.84 -14.04 -13.77
N VAL A 173 19.57 -13.62 -13.80
CA VAL A 173 18.42 -14.52 -13.63
C VAL A 173 18.09 -15.16 -14.97
N ILE A 174 18.23 -16.48 -15.07
CA ILE A 174 17.95 -17.24 -16.31
C ILE A 174 16.48 -17.68 -16.41
N GLY A 175 15.75 -17.66 -15.30
CA GLY A 175 14.33 -17.97 -15.25
C GLY A 175 13.87 -18.41 -13.87
N TYR A 176 12.70 -19.06 -13.84
CA TYR A 176 12.02 -19.46 -12.62
C TYR A 176 11.55 -20.91 -12.68
N ARG A 177 11.58 -21.65 -11.56
CA ARG A 177 11.07 -23.03 -11.45
C ARG A 177 10.50 -23.32 -10.07
N ASP A 178 9.50 -24.21 -9.98
CA ASP A 178 8.91 -24.68 -8.71
C ASP A 178 9.70 -25.84 -8.10
N ASP A 179 10.09 -26.80 -8.94
CA ASP A 179 10.89 -27.96 -8.56
C ASP A 179 12.33 -27.84 -9.08
N GLU A 180 13.31 -28.29 -8.30
CA GLU A 180 14.72 -28.25 -8.68
C GLU A 180 15.06 -29.14 -9.89
N ASN A 181 14.21 -30.13 -10.19
CA ASN A 181 14.36 -31.03 -11.32
C ASN A 181 13.78 -30.46 -12.63
N ASP A 182 12.97 -29.40 -12.54
CA ASP A 182 12.38 -28.77 -13.71
C ASP A 182 13.35 -27.78 -14.38
N PRO A 183 13.30 -27.65 -15.72
CA PRO A 183 14.03 -26.61 -16.42
C PRO A 183 13.47 -25.22 -16.04
N PRO A 184 14.33 -24.19 -15.89
CA PRO A 184 13.87 -22.84 -15.63
C PRO A 184 13.00 -22.33 -16.78
N MET A 185 11.90 -21.65 -16.41
CA MET A 185 10.94 -21.06 -17.33
C MET A 185 11.07 -19.54 -17.37
N ASN A 186 10.84 -18.94 -18.54
CA ASN A 186 10.69 -17.50 -18.66
C ASN A 186 9.28 -17.08 -18.19
N LEU A 187 9.17 -16.66 -16.93
CA LEU A 187 7.92 -16.26 -16.28
C LEU A 187 8.04 -14.83 -15.75
N PHE A 188 6.89 -14.24 -15.43
CA PHE A 188 6.78 -12.88 -14.91
C PHE A 188 6.34 -12.94 -13.44
N PRO A 189 7.24 -12.65 -12.47
CA PRO A 189 6.87 -12.50 -11.07
C PRO A 189 5.93 -11.30 -10.92
N ARG A 190 4.81 -11.48 -10.22
CA ARG A 190 3.83 -10.41 -9.99
C ARG A 190 3.16 -10.54 -8.63
N PHE A 191 3.04 -9.41 -7.94
CA PHE A 191 2.28 -9.17 -6.74
C PHE A 191 1.43 -7.90 -6.93
N LYS A 192 0.16 -8.09 -7.30
CA LYS A 192 -0.79 -6.99 -7.51
C LYS A 192 -1.89 -7.00 -6.49
N THR A 193 -2.26 -5.81 -6.06
CA THR A 193 -3.30 -5.62 -5.04
C THR A 193 -4.29 -4.56 -5.48
N ALA A 194 -5.50 -4.61 -4.94
CA ALA A 194 -6.50 -3.56 -5.10
C ALA A 194 -7.17 -3.32 -3.76
N LEU A 195 -7.60 -2.08 -3.47
CA LEU A 195 -8.38 -1.82 -2.26
C LEU A 195 -9.65 -2.67 -2.24
N GLU A 196 -9.94 -3.23 -1.07
CA GLU A 196 -11.18 -3.97 -0.86
C GLU A 196 -12.33 -2.99 -0.63
N GLN A 197 -13.46 -3.28 -1.24
CA GLN A 197 -14.60 -2.36 -1.31
C GLN A 197 -15.79 -2.95 -0.57
N LYS A 198 -16.54 -2.11 0.14
CA LYS A 198 -17.83 -2.45 0.72
C LYS A 198 -18.84 -2.62 -0.41
N PRO A 199 -19.58 -3.74 -0.45
CA PRO A 199 -20.56 -3.97 -1.51
C PRO A 199 -21.64 -2.87 -1.55
N GLY A 200 -22.07 -2.50 -2.76
CA GLY A 200 -23.26 -1.67 -2.99
C GLY A 200 -23.11 -0.15 -2.87
N ARG A 201 -22.04 0.39 -2.27
CA ARG A 201 -21.87 1.86 -2.10
C ARG A 201 -21.59 2.58 -3.43
N LYS A 202 -20.71 2.03 -4.27
CA LYS A 202 -20.44 2.58 -5.61
C LYS A 202 -21.61 2.34 -6.55
N ASP A 203 -22.23 1.15 -6.48
CA ASP A 203 -23.42 0.84 -7.26
C ASP A 203 -24.57 1.79 -6.95
N TYR A 204 -24.76 2.15 -5.68
CA TYR A 204 -25.73 3.16 -5.26
C TYR A 204 -25.47 4.51 -5.95
N ILE A 205 -24.21 4.94 -6.01
CA ILE A 205 -23.82 6.20 -6.65
C ILE A 205 -24.06 6.12 -8.16
N ARG A 206 -23.60 5.03 -8.80
CA ARG A 206 -23.72 4.77 -10.23
C ARG A 206 -25.17 4.69 -10.71
N GLN A 207 -26.00 3.92 -10.01
CA GLN A 207 -27.44 3.75 -10.34
C GLN A 207 -28.23 5.06 -10.20
N ARG A 208 -27.71 6.04 -9.45
CA ARG A 208 -28.37 7.32 -9.18
C ARG A 208 -27.65 8.50 -9.82
N ALA A 209 -26.77 8.26 -10.81
CA ALA A 209 -25.97 9.30 -11.44
C ALA A 209 -26.79 10.52 -11.90
N GLN A 210 -27.93 10.29 -12.55
CA GLN A 210 -28.84 11.35 -13.03
C GLN A 210 -29.46 12.22 -11.91
N ARG A 211 -29.45 11.70 -10.68
CA ARG A 211 -29.94 12.41 -9.49
C ARG A 211 -28.82 13.16 -8.77
N ILE A 212 -27.57 13.04 -9.18
CA ILE A 212 -26.48 13.82 -8.59
C ILE A 212 -26.73 15.29 -8.90
N ARG A 213 -26.69 16.13 -7.86
CA ARG A 213 -26.80 17.59 -7.98
C ARG A 213 -25.45 18.28 -7.79
N LYS A 214 -24.53 17.63 -7.10
CA LYS A 214 -23.26 18.22 -6.67
C LYS A 214 -22.19 17.13 -6.56
N VAL A 215 -21.03 17.42 -7.14
CA VAL A 215 -19.80 16.64 -6.98
C VAL A 215 -18.83 17.47 -6.14
N ILE A 216 -18.24 16.86 -5.13
CA ILE A 216 -17.32 17.48 -4.17
C ILE A 216 -15.96 16.80 -4.31
N ARG A 217 -14.87 17.53 -4.53
CA ARG A 217 -13.51 17.00 -4.49
C ARG A 217 -12.76 17.62 -3.32
N LYS A 218 -12.27 16.80 -2.40
CA LYS A 218 -11.30 17.20 -1.38
C LYS A 218 -9.91 16.84 -1.88
N SER A 219 -8.98 17.79 -1.84
CA SER A 219 -7.58 17.54 -2.18
C SER A 219 -6.63 18.47 -1.44
N VAL A 220 -5.35 18.09 -1.35
CA VAL A 220 -4.26 18.95 -0.84
C VAL A 220 -3.42 19.42 -2.01
N LEU A 221 -3.48 20.71 -2.34
CA LEU A 221 -2.65 21.27 -3.40
C LEU A 221 -1.22 21.47 -2.90
N ARG A 222 -0.27 20.78 -3.52
CA ARG A 222 1.18 21.06 -3.40
C ARG A 222 1.68 21.59 -4.75
N LEU A 223 2.14 22.84 -4.77
CA LEU A 223 2.57 23.57 -5.98
C LEU A 223 3.82 23.01 -6.70
N GLN A 224 4.40 21.90 -6.22
CA GLN A 224 5.53 21.21 -6.86
C GLN A 224 5.15 19.99 -7.71
N ARG A 225 3.86 19.64 -7.80
CA ARG A 225 3.36 18.58 -8.71
C ARG A 225 2.28 19.14 -9.64
N THR A 226 2.62 19.28 -10.91
CA THR A 226 1.74 19.63 -12.03
C THR A 226 0.64 18.63 -12.42
N PRO A 227 0.71 17.29 -12.14
CA PRO A 227 -0.25 16.34 -12.70
C PRO A 227 -1.71 16.52 -12.22
N ASP A 228 -1.92 16.76 -10.92
CA ASP A 228 -3.26 16.74 -10.32
C ASP A 228 -4.14 17.92 -10.78
N PHE A 229 -3.53 19.05 -11.11
CA PHE A 229 -4.24 20.25 -11.58
C PHE A 229 -4.65 20.15 -13.05
N ALA A 230 -3.84 19.50 -13.89
CA ALA A 230 -4.08 19.41 -15.34
C ALA A 230 -5.28 18.52 -15.68
N LEU A 231 -5.49 17.43 -14.95
CA LEU A 231 -6.60 16.50 -15.18
C LEU A 231 -7.92 17.01 -14.60
N TRP A 232 -7.89 17.67 -13.44
CA TRP A 232 -9.07 18.39 -12.93
C TRP A 232 -9.46 19.55 -13.84
N GLN A 233 -8.49 20.30 -14.39
CA GLN A 233 -8.75 21.27 -15.45
C GLN A 233 -9.41 20.59 -16.66
N THR A 234 -8.96 19.40 -17.07
CA THR A 234 -9.58 18.65 -18.17
C THR A 234 -11.02 18.25 -17.86
N PHE A 235 -11.32 17.81 -16.63
CA PHE A 235 -12.69 17.52 -16.18
C PHE A 235 -13.57 18.78 -16.12
N LEU A 236 -13.07 19.87 -15.52
CA LEU A 236 -13.76 21.16 -15.48
C LEU A 236 -14.03 21.73 -16.88
N HIS A 237 -13.07 21.59 -17.80
CA HIS A 237 -13.23 21.96 -19.20
C HIS A 237 -14.30 21.13 -19.91
N LYS A 238 -14.34 19.81 -19.69
CA LYS A 238 -15.42 18.94 -20.18
C LYS A 238 -16.80 19.36 -19.67
N MET A 239 -16.86 19.88 -18.45
CA MET A 239 -18.10 20.30 -17.79
C MET A 239 -18.43 21.80 -17.97
N HIS A 240 -17.71 22.53 -18.85
CA HIS A 240 -17.89 23.97 -19.11
C HIS A 240 -17.77 24.87 -17.86
N ILE A 241 -16.91 24.51 -16.90
CA ILE A 241 -16.71 25.28 -15.67
C ILE A 241 -15.34 25.96 -15.71
N SER A 242 -15.32 27.28 -15.55
CA SER A 242 -14.09 28.08 -15.57
C SER A 242 -13.24 27.82 -14.32
N PRO A 243 -11.93 27.49 -14.46
CA PRO A 243 -11.04 27.33 -13.32
C PRO A 243 -10.72 28.70 -12.68
N PRO A 244 -10.68 28.80 -11.33
CA PRO A 244 -10.31 30.05 -10.66
C PRO A 244 -8.80 30.33 -10.72
N SER A 245 -8.43 31.62 -10.66
CA SER A 245 -7.05 32.10 -10.60
C SER A 245 -6.41 31.82 -9.24
N THR A 246 -5.23 31.20 -9.23
CA THR A 246 -4.52 30.70 -8.04
C THR A 246 -3.65 31.76 -7.32
N ARG A 247 -3.58 31.70 -5.98
CA ARG A 247 -2.41 32.15 -5.17
C ARG A 247 -2.27 31.40 -3.81
N ASN A 248 -1.02 31.03 -3.51
CA ASN A 248 -0.31 30.62 -2.28
C ASN A 248 -0.58 29.27 -1.54
N GLU A 249 0.58 28.66 -1.17
CA GLU A 249 0.99 27.62 -0.20
C GLU A 249 0.01 26.57 0.38
N ASN A 250 0.34 25.27 0.18
CA ASN A 250 -0.16 24.08 0.91
C ASN A 250 -1.58 24.18 1.50
N VAL A 251 -2.57 24.59 0.68
CA VAL A 251 -3.95 24.72 1.14
C VAL A 251 -4.69 23.39 0.94
N LYS A 252 -5.40 22.94 1.97
CA LYS A 252 -6.47 21.95 1.83
C LYS A 252 -7.60 22.62 1.06
N VAL A 253 -7.84 22.19 -0.18
CA VAL A 253 -8.89 22.78 -1.01
C VAL A 253 -10.04 21.78 -1.15
N GLN A 254 -11.24 22.28 -0.88
CA GLN A 254 -12.49 21.58 -1.19
C GLN A 254 -13.14 22.29 -2.37
N TYR A 255 -13.29 21.57 -3.47
CA TYR A 255 -13.99 22.02 -4.65
C TYR A 255 -15.41 21.48 -4.63
N GLU A 256 -16.36 22.34 -4.96
CA GLU A 256 -17.77 21.99 -5.00
C GLU A 256 -18.33 22.42 -6.35
N VAL A 257 -18.78 21.44 -7.13
CA VAL A 257 -19.32 21.66 -8.46
C VAL A 257 -20.78 21.25 -8.45
N ALA A 258 -21.68 22.21 -8.59
CA ALA A 258 -23.09 21.95 -8.87
C ALA A 258 -23.23 21.61 -10.36
N THR A 259 -23.57 20.35 -10.67
CA THR A 259 -23.70 19.91 -12.06
C THR A 259 -24.59 18.67 -12.18
N THR A 260 -25.06 18.41 -13.39
CA THR A 260 -25.71 17.14 -13.75
C THR A 260 -24.65 16.27 -14.42
N VAL A 261 -24.37 15.10 -13.84
CA VAL A 261 -23.40 14.11 -14.38
C VAL A 261 -24.11 12.93 -15.01
N GLN A 262 -23.51 12.36 -16.06
CA GLN A 262 -23.92 11.09 -16.65
C GLN A 262 -23.27 9.92 -15.92
N VAL A 263 -23.78 8.71 -16.15
CA VAL A 263 -23.19 7.47 -15.59
C VAL A 263 -21.71 7.33 -15.99
N SER A 264 -21.37 7.66 -17.24
CA SER A 264 -20.00 7.63 -17.74
C SER A 264 -19.06 8.59 -17.00
N ASP A 265 -19.57 9.73 -16.55
CA ASP A 265 -18.77 10.71 -15.79
C ASP A 265 -18.51 10.19 -14.37
N VAL A 266 -19.52 9.57 -13.75
CA VAL A 266 -19.38 8.91 -12.45
C VAL A 266 -18.36 7.76 -12.53
N ASP A 267 -18.41 6.96 -13.59
CA ASP A 267 -17.46 5.86 -13.80
C ASP A 267 -16.02 6.37 -13.97
N ALA A 268 -15.83 7.46 -14.72
CA ALA A 268 -14.53 8.09 -14.88
C ALA A 268 -13.98 8.64 -13.56
N ILE A 269 -14.82 9.30 -12.75
CA ILE A 269 -14.44 9.82 -11.42
C ILE A 269 -14.06 8.66 -10.49
N ILE A 270 -14.83 7.57 -10.50
CA ILE A 270 -14.52 6.39 -9.68
C ILE A 270 -13.19 5.77 -10.10
N ALA A 271 -12.95 5.61 -11.41
CA ALA A 271 -11.72 5.04 -11.94
C ALA A 271 -10.49 5.91 -11.60
N GLU A 272 -10.58 7.23 -11.79
CA GLU A 272 -9.52 8.16 -11.42
C GLU A 272 -9.23 8.09 -9.91
N TRP A 273 -10.27 8.05 -9.09
CA TRP A 273 -10.11 7.95 -7.65
C TRP A 273 -9.45 6.64 -7.22
N GLU A 274 -9.81 5.52 -7.86
CA GLU A 274 -9.18 4.21 -7.64
C GLU A 274 -7.68 4.19 -8.00
N GLU A 275 -7.25 4.97 -8.98
CA GLU A 275 -5.85 5.01 -9.43
C GLU A 275 -4.94 5.87 -8.54
N HIS A 276 -5.50 6.87 -7.84
CA HIS A 276 -4.71 7.93 -7.20
C HIS A 276 -4.96 8.15 -5.69
N HIS A 277 -5.78 7.35 -5.01
CA HIS A 277 -6.17 7.56 -3.60
C HIS A 277 -5.06 7.24 -2.55
N GLU A 278 -3.80 7.60 -2.76
CA GLU A 278 -2.72 7.28 -1.80
C GLU A 278 -2.86 8.06 -0.46
N ARG A 279 -3.68 9.11 -0.41
CA ARG A 279 -3.78 10.04 0.74
C ARG A 279 -5.20 10.13 1.31
N GLU A 280 -5.28 10.29 2.63
CA GLU A 280 -6.54 10.40 3.37
C GLU A 280 -7.36 11.67 3.05
N TRP A 281 -6.75 12.69 2.45
CA TRP A 281 -7.40 13.96 2.13
C TRP A 281 -7.70 14.14 0.63
N ASP A 282 -7.50 13.10 -0.19
CA ASP A 282 -7.89 13.06 -1.60
C ASP A 282 -9.15 12.18 -1.77
N ASP A 283 -10.32 12.80 -1.91
CA ASP A 283 -11.61 12.08 -1.95
C ASP A 283 -12.66 12.79 -2.81
N TYR A 284 -13.59 12.01 -3.34
CA TYR A 284 -14.75 12.47 -4.08
C TYR A 284 -16.04 12.19 -3.32
N GLY A 285 -16.91 13.19 -3.24
CA GLY A 285 -18.22 13.12 -2.61
C GLY A 285 -19.33 13.46 -3.60
N PHE A 286 -20.47 12.79 -3.47
CA PHE A 286 -21.65 13.04 -4.28
C PHE A 286 -22.85 13.42 -3.40
N GLU A 287 -23.58 14.46 -3.78
CA GLU A 287 -24.88 14.76 -3.19
C GLU A 287 -26.00 14.55 -4.20
N PHE A 288 -27.13 13.99 -3.75
CA PHE A 288 -28.27 13.67 -4.59
C PHE A 288 -29.42 14.67 -4.42
N LYS A 289 -30.20 14.88 -5.48
CA LYS A 289 -31.47 15.61 -5.48
C LYS A 289 -32.44 14.92 -4.50
N GLY A 290 -32.97 15.71 -3.57
CA GLY A 290 -33.91 15.24 -2.54
C GLY A 290 -33.26 14.71 -1.27
N GLU A 291 -31.92 14.70 -1.16
CA GLU A 291 -31.20 14.28 0.05
C GLU A 291 -30.39 15.45 0.61
N ALA A 292 -31.02 16.25 1.49
CA ALA A 292 -30.36 17.40 2.10
C ALA A 292 -29.27 16.94 3.08
N ASN A 293 -28.13 17.64 3.08
CA ASN A 293 -27.00 17.46 4.00
C ASN A 293 -26.37 16.06 4.04
N LYS A 294 -26.53 15.26 2.97
CA LYS A 294 -25.92 13.93 2.87
C LYS A 294 -24.93 13.86 1.71
N THR A 295 -23.65 13.71 2.04
CA THR A 295 -22.58 13.48 1.06
C THR A 295 -22.17 12.01 1.05
N TYR A 296 -22.16 11.42 -0.14
CA TYR A 296 -21.71 10.07 -0.38
C TYR A 296 -20.26 10.10 -0.85
N TRP A 297 -19.33 10.00 0.10
CA TRP A 297 -17.89 9.89 -0.15
C TRP A 297 -17.52 8.54 -0.77
N LEU A 298 -16.61 8.55 -1.75
CA LEU A 298 -16.02 7.35 -2.33
C LEU A 298 -15.13 6.64 -1.31
N SER A 299 -14.38 7.36 -0.47
CA SER A 299 -13.61 6.74 0.61
C SER A 299 -14.44 5.87 1.56
N HIS A 300 -15.73 6.18 1.75
CA HIS A 300 -16.63 5.38 2.58
C HIS A 300 -17.08 4.08 1.91
N SER A 301 -16.79 3.90 0.61
CA SER A 301 -16.95 2.62 -0.08
C SER A 301 -15.79 1.66 0.17
N LEU A 302 -14.73 2.07 0.89
CA LEU A 302 -13.60 1.21 1.21
C LEU A 302 -13.87 0.36 2.45
N ALA A 303 -13.34 -0.85 2.44
CA ALA A 303 -13.25 -1.72 3.61
C ALA A 303 -12.18 -1.17 4.59
N ARG A 304 -12.54 -0.12 5.32
CA ARG A 304 -11.69 0.58 6.28
C ARG A 304 -12.45 0.87 7.58
N GLY A 305 -11.73 0.82 8.70
CA GLY A 305 -12.26 1.15 10.03
C GLY A 305 -11.17 1.51 11.04
N GLU A 306 -11.61 1.93 12.22
CA GLU A 306 -10.75 2.26 13.37
C GLU A 306 -11.06 1.28 14.50
N PHE A 307 -10.01 0.75 15.11
CA PHE A 307 -10.08 -0.28 16.14
C PHE A 307 -9.10 0.03 17.25
N ASP A 308 -9.54 -0.11 18.48
CA ASP A 308 -8.63 -0.08 19.62
C ASP A 308 -7.86 -1.41 19.66
N LEU A 309 -6.53 -1.41 19.66
CA LEU A 309 -5.68 -2.59 19.73
C LEU A 309 -4.77 -2.51 20.95
N ASP A 310 -4.67 -3.63 21.68
CA ASP A 310 -3.80 -3.73 22.85
C ASP A 310 -2.39 -4.15 22.43
N VAL A 311 -1.55 -3.16 22.12
CA VAL A 311 -0.21 -3.37 21.57
C VAL A 311 0.90 -2.93 22.54
N VAL A 312 2.09 -3.47 22.32
CA VAL A 312 3.34 -3.07 22.96
C VAL A 312 4.23 -2.42 21.91
N ARG A 313 4.93 -1.36 22.30
CA ARG A 313 5.93 -0.70 21.47
C ARG A 313 7.32 -1.07 21.95
N ASP A 314 8.16 -1.58 21.06
CA ASP A 314 9.58 -1.75 21.33
C ASP A 314 10.27 -0.37 21.37
N HIS A 315 9.71 0.59 20.63
CA HIS A 315 10.16 1.97 20.55
C HIS A 315 8.98 2.89 20.17
N PRO A 316 8.98 4.21 20.51
CA PRO A 316 7.89 5.12 20.12
C PRO A 316 7.44 5.02 18.65
N GLU A 317 8.38 4.75 17.74
CA GLU A 317 8.13 4.58 16.30
C GLU A 317 7.73 3.14 15.89
N VAL A 318 8.12 2.12 16.66
CA VAL A 318 8.00 0.70 16.30
C VAL A 318 7.11 -0.06 17.27
N VAL A 319 5.98 -0.53 16.76
CA VAL A 319 5.08 -1.49 17.44
C VAL A 319 5.67 -2.88 17.30
N ASN A 320 5.69 -3.62 18.41
CA ASN A 320 6.17 -5.00 18.45
C ASN A 320 5.25 -5.91 17.61
N SER A 321 5.81 -6.61 16.62
CA SER A 321 5.01 -7.40 15.67
C SER A 321 4.28 -8.59 16.31
N GLU A 322 4.86 -9.21 17.33
CA GLU A 322 4.25 -10.34 18.06
C GLU A 322 3.02 -9.86 18.85
N SER A 323 3.17 -8.74 19.56
CA SER A 323 2.07 -8.09 20.26
C SER A 323 0.99 -7.62 19.30
N LEU A 324 1.37 -7.05 18.15
CA LEU A 324 0.42 -6.64 17.10
C LEU A 324 -0.36 -7.83 16.54
N LEU A 325 0.32 -8.91 16.18
CA LEU A 325 -0.30 -10.13 15.67
C LEU A 325 -1.29 -10.72 16.69
N SER A 326 -0.90 -10.76 17.96
CA SER A 326 -1.77 -11.18 19.06
C SER A 326 -3.01 -10.30 19.20
N ALA A 327 -2.84 -8.98 19.15
CA ALA A 327 -3.95 -8.02 19.26
C ALA A 327 -4.93 -8.12 18.07
N LEU A 328 -4.42 -8.28 16.85
CA LEU A 328 -5.23 -8.49 15.65
C LEU A 328 -6.00 -9.81 15.72
N HIS A 329 -5.36 -10.88 16.18
CA HIS A 329 -6.01 -12.18 16.35
C HIS A 329 -7.15 -12.10 17.39
N ALA A 330 -6.91 -11.44 18.52
CA ALA A 330 -7.92 -11.27 19.58
C ALA A 330 -9.17 -10.52 19.11
N LYS A 331 -9.05 -9.62 18.12
CA LYS A 331 -10.16 -8.84 17.57
C LYS A 331 -10.55 -9.24 16.15
N ARG A 332 -10.09 -10.40 15.66
CA ARG A 332 -10.23 -10.85 14.27
C ARG A 332 -11.66 -10.77 13.74
N GLU A 333 -12.62 -11.40 14.41
CA GLU A 333 -14.03 -11.42 13.96
C GLU A 333 -14.61 -10.01 13.89
N HIS A 334 -14.29 -9.15 14.86
CA HIS A 334 -14.77 -7.78 14.87
C HIS A 334 -14.14 -6.97 13.71
N ILE A 335 -12.85 -7.13 13.46
CA ILE A 335 -12.15 -6.43 12.37
C ILE A 335 -12.68 -6.89 11.00
N LEU A 336 -12.85 -8.20 10.82
CA LEU A 336 -13.34 -8.78 9.57
C LEU A 336 -14.83 -8.51 9.30
N SER A 337 -15.60 -8.07 10.30
CA SER A 337 -16.99 -7.66 10.09
C SER A 337 -17.13 -6.50 9.09
N ILE A 338 -16.06 -5.71 8.86
CA ILE A 338 -16.03 -4.62 7.86
C ILE A 338 -16.14 -5.13 6.42
N LEU A 339 -15.78 -6.38 6.19
CA LEU A 339 -15.82 -7.02 4.86
C LEU A 339 -17.21 -7.57 4.49
N ARG A 340 -18.16 -7.53 5.42
CA ARG A 340 -19.50 -8.10 5.25
C ARG A 340 -20.54 -7.07 4.80
#